data_AF-A0AAW8R3P8-F1
#
_entry.id   AF-A0AAW8R3P8-F1
#
_cell.length_a   1.000
_cell.length_b   1.000
_cell.length_c   1.000
_cell.angle_alpha   90.00
_cell.angle_beta   90.00
_cell.angle_gamma   90.00
#
_symmetry.space_group_name_H-M   'P 1'
#
loop_
_entity.id
_entity.type
_entity.pdbx_description
1 polymer ?
#
loop_
_entity_poly.entity_id
_entity_poly.type
_entity_poly.pdbx_seq_one_letter_code
_entity_poly.pdbx_strand_id
1 'polypeptide(L)'
;MNRLSHIRLLILVAFLLLAVSACGGGDADRPEPTAVLVNAGPDIVANEQSTVSLLGDARESGNAAATLTYTWSATPSLTITQEDIASSVATLTTPVTIEVSEYILTLTVSNENGVQGSDSITLSVNPVNISPIANIVVSQNDIYEVDTFPINSDVVFDASQSSDADPQTDDAEITEYLWQQTAGPDLLTGKIVTASSLTVRTPILASNETATIVLTVTDQEGAIGQQEKSILLLSESQTIPELTIVGQQTHTSGDYIALSGSATSAARGAAPYSVIWSSDSSLAPLIADFNSFNTYSVAPLVSQETEIIYQFQVTDSYGNQQVETQTMRVKPPVQSKLNDTGVTVNATNIELSDAYQGEFAGQDAHLGRDRMEQSGVLDKAGRGEVGFDFTRLNQNGDEIDQETTNWRCVRDNTTGLIWENKNSDPTDLHYQDNLFTWFIEADNGGFAGFQNLNSLSCNLTSGTCNTQAYIDQVNAQGLCGFFDWRLPSHTELLSLVHFGQSQGPLVDSEYFPDMGSISLDLLWYWTSLPNVDGVSEIGSQSAWAIDFNSGVDNFILKSSEVRIKLVRAGR
;
A
#
# COMPACT_ATOMS: atom_id res chain seq x y z
N MET A 1 30.80 -48.16 -67.35
CA MET A 1 30.05 -49.44 -67.40
C MET A 1 28.56 -49.10 -67.54
N ASN A 2 27.94 -49.52 -68.66
CA ASN A 2 26.51 -49.87 -68.89
C ASN A 2 25.40 -49.12 -68.13
N ARG A 3 24.28 -48.62 -68.70
CA ARG A 3 23.55 -48.76 -69.98
C ARG A 3 22.48 -47.63 -70.01
N LEU A 4 22.22 -46.92 -71.12
CA LEU A 4 21.11 -47.11 -72.12
C LEU A 4 19.71 -47.32 -71.50
N SER A 5 18.60 -46.69 -71.94
CA SER A 5 18.17 -46.36 -73.32
C SER A 5 16.99 -45.35 -73.35
N HIS A 6 16.95 -44.36 -74.27
CA HIS A 6 16.04 -44.29 -75.47
C HIS A 6 14.59 -43.77 -75.19
N ILE A 7 13.89 -42.94 -76.00
CA ILE A 7 13.70 -42.89 -77.47
C ILE A 7 12.85 -41.64 -77.91
N ARG A 8 13.18 -41.02 -79.07
CA ARG A 8 12.37 -40.33 -80.15
C ARG A 8 11.53 -39.06 -79.82
N LEU A 9 11.23 -38.10 -80.71
CA LEU A 9 10.97 -38.01 -82.18
C LEU A 9 10.95 -36.48 -82.57
N LEU A 10 11.68 -35.87 -83.52
CA LEU A 10 11.72 -35.85 -85.01
C LEU A 10 10.57 -35.09 -85.75
N ILE A 11 10.93 -34.30 -86.80
CA ILE A 11 10.18 -33.87 -88.04
C ILE A 11 9.58 -32.43 -88.04
N LEU A 12 9.60 -31.52 -89.05
CA LEU A 12 10.09 -31.34 -90.46
C LEU A 12 10.01 -29.80 -90.79
N VAL A 13 10.95 -29.14 -91.50
CA VAL A 13 10.99 -28.75 -92.97
C VAL A 13 9.72 -28.00 -93.47
N ALA A 14 9.76 -26.80 -94.08
CA ALA A 14 10.15 -26.58 -95.49
C ALA A 14 10.22 -25.10 -95.97
N PHE A 15 11.08 -24.90 -96.99
CA PHE A 15 11.25 -23.81 -97.96
C PHE A 15 9.96 -23.35 -98.70
N LEU A 16 9.94 -22.12 -99.25
CA LEU A 16 10.07 -21.85 -100.72
C LEU A 16 10.00 -20.34 -101.10
N LEU A 17 10.95 -19.91 -101.93
CA LEU A 17 10.93 -18.74 -102.82
C LEU A 17 10.19 -19.05 -104.13
N LEU A 18 9.40 -18.12 -104.69
CA LEU A 18 9.50 -17.57 -106.07
C LEU A 18 8.19 -16.92 -106.57
N ALA A 19 8.40 -15.77 -107.21
CA ALA A 19 7.43 -14.92 -107.89
C ALA A 19 6.91 -15.51 -109.21
N VAL A 20 5.69 -15.11 -109.65
CA VAL A 20 5.39 -14.66 -111.03
C VAL A 20 4.20 -13.67 -111.03
N SER A 21 4.37 -12.64 -111.86
CA SER A 21 3.53 -11.52 -112.33
C SER A 21 2.02 -11.73 -112.59
N ALA A 22 1.23 -10.66 -112.45
CA ALA A 22 0.66 -9.91 -113.59
C ALA A 22 -0.17 -8.68 -113.12
N CYS A 23 -0.35 -7.75 -114.04
CA CYS A 23 -0.78 -6.35 -113.93
C CYS A 23 -2.32 -6.14 -113.81
N GLY A 24 -2.71 -4.95 -113.33
CA GLY A 24 -4.07 -4.38 -113.40
C GLY A 24 -4.76 -4.37 -112.04
N GLY A 25 -5.03 -3.25 -111.35
CA GLY A 25 -5.43 -1.93 -111.82
C GLY A 25 -6.88 -1.70 -111.40
N GLY A 26 -7.15 -0.66 -110.60
CA GLY A 26 -8.50 -0.16 -110.36
C GLY A 26 -8.96 -0.12 -108.91
N ASP A 27 -8.54 0.96 -108.22
CA ASP A 27 -9.43 1.89 -107.52
C ASP A 27 -10.60 1.31 -106.71
N ALA A 28 -10.40 1.24 -105.39
CA ALA A 28 -11.43 1.48 -104.40
C ALA A 28 -10.73 1.94 -103.12
N ASP A 29 -11.01 3.19 -102.75
CA ASP A 29 -10.75 3.83 -101.48
C ASP A 29 -11.12 2.86 -100.33
N ARG A 30 -10.14 2.09 -99.87
CA ARG A 30 -10.31 1.24 -98.69
C ARG A 30 -9.87 2.12 -97.52
N PRO A 31 -10.78 2.55 -96.63
CA PRO A 31 -10.37 3.29 -95.45
C PRO A 31 -9.32 2.47 -94.71
N GLU A 32 -8.14 3.05 -94.50
CA GLU A 32 -7.16 2.53 -93.54
C GLU A 32 -7.93 2.25 -92.24
N PRO A 33 -7.82 1.04 -91.66
CA PRO A 33 -8.56 0.72 -90.45
C PRO A 33 -8.21 1.74 -89.37
N THR A 34 -9.22 2.40 -88.80
CA THR A 34 -9.07 3.30 -87.66
C THR A 34 -8.40 2.52 -86.53
N ALA A 35 -7.17 2.88 -86.17
CA ALA A 35 -6.39 2.24 -85.12
C ALA A 35 -6.12 3.26 -84.01
N VAL A 36 -6.26 2.82 -82.76
CA VAL A 36 -5.85 3.60 -81.59
C VAL A 36 -4.39 3.26 -81.31
N LEU A 37 -3.52 4.24 -81.44
CA LEU A 37 -2.10 4.12 -81.14
C LEU A 37 -1.88 4.59 -79.70
N VAL A 38 -1.35 3.70 -78.85
CA VAL A 38 -1.14 3.96 -77.43
C VAL A 38 0.36 3.87 -77.13
N ASN A 39 0.83 4.78 -76.27
CA ASN A 39 2.15 4.75 -75.68
C ASN A 39 1.98 4.88 -74.16
N ALA A 40 2.33 3.85 -73.42
CA ALA A 40 2.21 3.81 -71.96
C ALA A 40 3.34 4.58 -71.24
N GLY A 41 4.34 5.08 -71.99
CA GLY A 41 5.46 5.86 -71.45
C GLY A 41 6.72 5.00 -71.25
N PRO A 42 7.73 5.52 -70.52
CA PRO A 42 8.90 4.74 -70.13
C PRO A 42 8.62 3.81 -68.95
N ASP A 43 9.45 2.79 -68.78
CA ASP A 43 9.48 1.96 -67.56
C ASP A 43 9.74 2.83 -66.31
N ILE A 44 9.14 2.44 -65.19
CA ILE A 44 9.17 3.18 -63.93
C ILE A 44 9.92 2.37 -62.88
N VAL A 45 10.79 3.03 -62.12
CA VAL A 45 11.43 2.47 -60.93
C VAL A 45 11.00 3.32 -59.73
N ALA A 46 10.47 2.68 -58.70
CA ALA A 46 10.00 3.34 -57.49
C ALA A 46 10.35 2.50 -56.26
N ASN A 47 10.40 3.11 -55.08
CA ASN A 47 10.55 2.39 -53.83
C ASN A 47 9.19 1.89 -53.35
N GLU A 48 9.15 0.90 -52.49
CA GLU A 48 7.91 0.45 -51.86
C GLU A 48 7.17 1.58 -51.11
N GLN A 49 5.87 1.38 -50.91
CA GLN A 49 4.95 2.35 -50.27
C GLN A 49 4.98 3.79 -50.83
N SER A 50 5.61 4.02 -51.98
CA SER A 50 5.70 5.33 -52.61
C SER A 50 4.57 5.55 -53.62
N THR A 51 4.16 6.81 -53.76
CA THR A 51 3.15 7.19 -54.75
C THR A 51 3.79 7.36 -56.12
N VAL A 52 3.30 6.62 -57.11
CA VAL A 52 3.71 6.67 -58.51
C VAL A 52 2.61 7.32 -59.34
N SER A 53 2.98 8.30 -60.16
CA SER A 53 2.09 8.90 -61.17
C SER A 53 2.34 8.25 -62.53
N LEU A 54 1.27 7.76 -63.15
CA LEU A 54 1.28 7.17 -64.48
C LEU A 54 0.83 8.21 -65.50
N LEU A 55 1.52 8.27 -66.64
CA LEU A 55 1.19 9.15 -67.74
C LEU A 55 1.45 8.41 -69.06
N GLY A 56 0.39 8.20 -69.83
CA GLY A 56 0.49 7.71 -71.20
C GLY A 56 0.05 8.76 -72.22
N ASP A 57 0.21 8.42 -73.50
CA ASP A 57 -0.30 9.21 -74.61
C ASP A 57 -1.01 8.29 -75.60
N ALA A 58 -2.09 8.76 -76.21
CA ALA A 58 -2.83 7.99 -77.19
C ALA A 58 -3.46 8.87 -78.26
N ARG A 59 -3.55 8.34 -79.47
CA ARG A 59 -4.18 9.02 -80.62
C ARG A 59 -4.89 8.04 -81.53
N GLU A 60 -5.99 8.49 -82.13
CA GLU A 60 -6.66 7.74 -83.20
C GLU A 60 -6.04 8.09 -84.56
N SER A 61 -5.68 7.05 -85.33
CA SER A 61 -5.14 7.20 -86.68
C SER A 61 -6.20 7.83 -87.60
N GLY A 62 -5.89 9.00 -88.16
CA GLY A 62 -6.77 9.73 -89.07
C GLY A 62 -7.80 10.65 -88.39
N ASN A 63 -7.88 10.69 -87.06
CA ASN A 63 -8.80 11.56 -86.32
C ASN A 63 -8.15 12.15 -85.05
N ALA A 64 -7.65 13.39 -85.17
CA ALA A 64 -6.98 14.08 -84.07
C ALA A 64 -7.94 14.63 -82.98
N ALA A 65 -9.25 14.59 -83.20
CA ALA A 65 -10.26 15.11 -82.27
C ALA A 65 -11.15 14.00 -81.66
N ALA A 66 -10.67 12.75 -81.67
CA ALA A 66 -11.40 11.61 -81.14
C ALA A 66 -11.53 11.69 -79.61
N THR A 67 -12.72 11.43 -79.07
CA THR A 67 -12.89 11.19 -77.65
C THR A 67 -12.32 9.82 -77.30
N LEU A 68 -11.36 9.79 -76.38
CA LEU A 68 -10.67 8.57 -75.95
C LEU A 68 -10.97 8.30 -74.47
N THR A 69 -11.14 7.02 -74.14
CA THR A 69 -11.32 6.55 -72.75
C THR A 69 -10.09 5.74 -72.34
N TYR A 70 -9.45 6.13 -71.23
CA TYR A 70 -8.21 5.55 -70.73
C TYR A 70 -8.47 4.66 -69.53
N THR A 71 -7.84 3.49 -69.53
CA THR A 71 -7.90 2.54 -68.42
C THR A 71 -6.54 1.89 -68.20
N TRP A 72 -6.04 1.97 -66.98
CA TRP A 72 -4.82 1.28 -66.56
C TRP A 72 -5.16 -0.04 -65.88
N SER A 73 -4.34 -1.05 -66.13
CA SER A 73 -4.39 -2.34 -65.45
C SER A 73 -2.97 -2.81 -65.10
N ALA A 74 -2.83 -3.64 -64.08
CA ALA A 74 -1.55 -4.19 -63.66
C ALA A 74 -1.58 -5.73 -63.60
N THR A 75 -0.46 -6.36 -63.97
CA THR A 75 -0.22 -7.79 -63.74
C THR A 75 1.15 -7.98 -63.07
N PRO A 76 1.25 -8.55 -61.86
CA PRO A 76 0.16 -8.92 -60.94
C PRO A 76 -0.78 -7.76 -60.58
N SER A 77 -1.96 -8.05 -60.03
CA SER A 77 -2.99 -7.02 -59.79
C SER A 77 -2.53 -5.98 -58.75
N LEU A 78 -2.62 -4.70 -59.12
CA LEU A 78 -2.43 -3.54 -58.25
C LEU A 78 -3.65 -2.63 -58.32
N THR A 79 -3.92 -1.91 -57.22
CA THR A 79 -4.94 -0.87 -57.20
C THR A 79 -4.39 0.39 -57.86
N ILE A 80 -4.95 0.75 -59.01
CA ILE A 80 -4.63 1.98 -59.73
C ILE A 80 -5.84 2.91 -59.66
N THR A 81 -5.64 4.14 -59.22
CA THR A 81 -6.67 5.16 -59.12
C THR A 81 -6.69 5.99 -60.41
N GLN A 82 -7.75 5.81 -61.19
CA GLN A 82 -8.07 6.58 -62.39
C GLN A 82 -9.27 7.49 -62.09
N GLU A 83 -9.04 8.74 -61.71
CA GLU A 83 -10.12 9.67 -61.35
C GLU A 83 -10.90 10.17 -62.56
N ASP A 84 -10.21 10.39 -63.69
CA ASP A 84 -10.79 10.88 -64.93
C ASP A 84 -10.43 9.94 -66.09
N ILE A 85 -11.42 9.18 -66.56
CA ILE A 85 -11.25 8.25 -67.69
C ILE A 85 -11.05 8.96 -69.04
N ALA A 86 -11.20 10.28 -69.12
CA ALA A 86 -10.83 11.07 -70.31
C ALA A 86 -9.36 11.52 -70.31
N SER A 87 -8.62 11.24 -69.23
CA SER A 87 -7.21 11.57 -69.05
C SER A 87 -6.36 10.31 -68.96
N SER A 88 -5.12 10.35 -69.46
CA SER A 88 -4.16 9.25 -69.31
C SER A 88 -3.48 9.21 -67.94
N VAL A 89 -3.74 10.22 -67.09
CA VAL A 89 -3.13 10.36 -65.76
C VAL A 89 -3.81 9.43 -64.77
N ALA A 90 -3.02 8.58 -64.12
CA ALA A 90 -3.46 7.75 -63.00
C ALA A 90 -2.42 7.77 -61.88
N THR A 91 -2.81 7.31 -60.69
CA THR A 91 -1.87 7.16 -59.57
C THR A 91 -1.99 5.77 -58.96
N LEU A 92 -0.90 5.29 -58.39
CA LEU A 92 -0.90 4.09 -57.55
C LEU A 92 0.05 4.31 -56.37
N THR A 93 -0.14 3.54 -55.31
CA THR A 93 0.88 3.38 -54.25
C THR A 93 1.49 2.01 -54.42
N THR A 94 2.81 1.94 -54.53
CA THR A 94 3.52 0.67 -54.66
C THR A 94 3.30 -0.18 -53.40
N PRO A 95 3.11 -1.49 -53.51
CA PRO A 95 2.93 -2.36 -52.35
C PRO A 95 4.23 -2.48 -51.54
N VAL A 96 4.07 -2.98 -50.32
CA VAL A 96 5.17 -3.45 -49.46
C VAL A 96 5.85 -4.65 -50.10
N THR A 97 7.18 -4.68 -50.14
CA THR A 97 7.96 -5.76 -50.76
C THR A 97 9.33 -5.88 -50.13
N ILE A 98 9.77 -7.12 -49.89
CA ILE A 98 11.10 -7.43 -49.31
C ILE A 98 12.17 -7.76 -50.38
N GLU A 99 11.75 -7.97 -51.62
CA GLU A 99 12.63 -8.12 -52.79
C GLU A 99 12.15 -7.23 -53.93
N VAL A 100 12.98 -7.06 -54.96
CA VAL A 100 12.57 -6.28 -56.14
C VAL A 100 11.39 -6.97 -56.82
N SER A 101 10.25 -6.28 -56.86
CA SER A 101 9.01 -6.79 -57.47
C SER A 101 8.74 -6.09 -58.80
N GLU A 102 8.38 -6.87 -59.81
CA GLU A 102 8.06 -6.36 -61.15
C GLU A 102 6.56 -6.48 -61.45
N TYR A 103 5.98 -5.40 -61.98
CA TYR A 103 4.60 -5.32 -62.44
C TYR A 103 4.55 -4.83 -63.87
N ILE A 104 3.73 -5.47 -64.71
CA ILE A 104 3.43 -4.99 -66.06
C ILE A 104 2.19 -4.12 -65.98
N LEU A 105 2.34 -2.82 -66.19
CA LEU A 105 1.25 -1.86 -66.26
C LEU A 105 0.83 -1.69 -67.71
N THR A 106 -0.42 -2.01 -68.03
CA THR A 106 -0.97 -1.91 -69.38
C THR A 106 -1.98 -0.79 -69.45
N LEU A 107 -1.71 0.21 -70.29
CA LEU A 107 -2.65 1.25 -70.66
C LEU A 107 -3.50 0.74 -71.82
N THR A 108 -4.81 0.64 -71.63
CA THR A 108 -5.78 0.34 -72.68
C THR A 108 -6.62 1.57 -72.95
N VAL A 109 -6.68 1.98 -74.22
CA VAL A 109 -7.43 3.15 -74.67
C VAL A 109 -8.47 2.74 -75.70
N SER A 110 -9.74 3.09 -75.47
CA SER A 110 -10.83 2.85 -76.41
C SER A 110 -11.38 4.15 -76.99
N ASN A 111 -11.71 4.15 -78.28
CA ASN A 111 -12.49 5.22 -78.89
C ASN A 111 -14.02 4.98 -78.71
N GLU A 112 -14.84 5.95 -79.12
CA GLU A 112 -16.32 5.87 -79.05
C GLU A 112 -16.92 4.67 -79.82
N ASN A 113 -16.19 4.15 -80.81
CA ASN A 113 -16.60 3.02 -81.64
C ASN A 113 -16.17 1.66 -81.07
N GLY A 114 -15.54 1.64 -79.89
CA GLY A 114 -15.11 0.42 -79.20
C GLY A 114 -13.83 -0.21 -79.74
N VAL A 115 -13.10 0.45 -80.63
CA VAL A 115 -11.77 0.02 -81.08
C VAL A 115 -10.76 0.34 -79.97
N GLN A 116 -9.91 -0.63 -79.65
CA GLN A 116 -8.93 -0.54 -78.57
C GLN A 116 -7.50 -0.58 -79.10
N GLY A 117 -6.64 0.20 -78.46
CA GLY A 117 -5.19 0.06 -78.52
C GLY A 117 -4.65 -0.13 -77.11
N SER A 118 -3.48 -0.75 -77.00
CA SER A 118 -2.82 -0.94 -75.72
C SER A 118 -1.32 -0.87 -75.84
N ASP A 119 -0.68 -0.41 -74.78
CA ASP A 119 0.77 -0.48 -74.60
C ASP A 119 1.09 -0.80 -73.13
N SER A 120 2.27 -1.37 -72.87
CA SER A 120 2.66 -1.83 -71.54
C SER A 120 4.03 -1.31 -71.15
N ILE A 121 4.17 -0.92 -69.88
CA ILE A 121 5.44 -0.58 -69.22
C ILE A 121 5.70 -1.51 -68.05
N THR A 122 6.96 -1.58 -67.63
CA THR A 122 7.37 -2.29 -66.42
C THR A 122 7.50 -1.30 -65.27
N LEU A 123 6.84 -1.60 -64.14
CA LEU A 123 7.09 -0.97 -62.85
C LEU A 123 7.96 -1.91 -62.01
N SER A 124 9.18 -1.47 -61.70
CA SER A 124 10.07 -2.14 -60.76
C SER A 124 9.98 -1.44 -59.41
N VAL A 125 9.54 -2.18 -58.40
CA VAL A 125 9.42 -1.70 -57.02
C VAL A 125 10.62 -2.22 -56.22
N ASN A 126 11.45 -1.30 -55.72
CA ASN A 126 12.59 -1.62 -54.88
C ASN A 126 12.20 -1.69 -53.40
N PRO A 127 12.63 -2.72 -52.65
CA PRO A 127 12.47 -2.76 -51.19
C PRO A 127 13.33 -1.66 -50.53
N VAL A 128 12.84 -1.11 -49.43
CA VAL A 128 13.54 -0.14 -48.57
C VAL A 128 13.31 -0.53 -47.12
N ASN A 129 14.39 -0.93 -46.45
CA ASN A 129 14.40 -1.23 -45.03
C ASN A 129 15.21 -0.17 -44.27
N ILE A 130 14.70 0.29 -43.14
CA ILE A 130 15.41 1.09 -42.13
C ILE A 130 15.74 0.17 -40.95
N SER A 131 17.00 0.18 -40.51
CA SER A 131 17.40 -0.65 -39.37
C SER A 131 16.66 -0.26 -38.08
N PRO A 132 16.29 -1.24 -37.24
CA PRO A 132 15.55 -0.98 -36.02
C PRO A 132 16.40 -0.27 -34.96
N ILE A 133 15.74 0.33 -33.98
CA ILE A 133 16.38 1.00 -32.83
C ILE A 133 16.28 0.08 -31.61
N ALA A 134 17.43 -0.42 -31.15
CA ALA A 134 17.55 -1.11 -29.88
C ALA A 134 17.44 -0.12 -28.70
N ASN A 135 16.65 -0.46 -27.68
CA ASN A 135 16.49 0.35 -26.47
C ASN A 135 16.54 -0.52 -25.21
N ILE A 136 17.53 -0.28 -24.33
CA ILE A 136 17.80 -1.00 -23.09
C ILE A 136 17.46 -0.09 -21.92
N VAL A 137 16.46 -0.50 -21.15
CA VAL A 137 16.14 0.08 -19.83
C VAL A 137 16.62 -0.90 -18.75
N VAL A 138 17.33 -0.40 -17.74
CA VAL A 138 17.85 -1.25 -16.65
C VAL A 138 17.07 -0.93 -15.36
N SER A 139 16.69 -1.96 -14.61
CA SER A 139 16.08 -1.81 -13.29
C SER A 139 16.95 -0.97 -12.36
N GLN A 140 16.36 -0.04 -11.61
CA GLN A 140 17.08 0.79 -10.65
C GLN A 140 16.84 0.33 -9.21
N ASN A 141 17.85 0.50 -8.36
CA ASN A 141 17.72 0.41 -6.91
C ASN A 141 17.99 1.80 -6.32
N ASP A 142 17.02 2.37 -5.61
CA ASP A 142 17.06 3.76 -5.11
C ASP A 142 18.17 4.01 -4.08
N ILE A 143 18.73 2.94 -3.50
CA ILE A 143 19.83 3.00 -2.53
C ILE A 143 21.17 3.30 -3.22
N TYR A 144 21.29 2.98 -4.51
CA TYR A 144 22.52 3.09 -5.29
C TYR A 144 22.40 4.13 -6.39
N GLU A 145 23.53 4.61 -6.90
CA GLU A 145 23.55 5.46 -8.09
C GLU A 145 22.99 4.69 -9.31
N VAL A 146 22.51 5.44 -10.31
CA VAL A 146 21.99 4.87 -11.57
C VAL A 146 23.03 3.90 -12.16
N ASP A 147 22.55 2.77 -12.70
CA ASP A 147 23.37 1.70 -13.28
C ASP A 147 24.39 1.05 -12.32
N THR A 148 24.23 1.22 -11.00
CA THR A 148 25.11 0.64 -9.98
C THR A 148 24.38 -0.41 -9.15
N PHE A 149 24.99 -1.59 -8.98
CA PHE A 149 24.37 -2.73 -8.31
C PHE A 149 25.30 -3.39 -7.28
N PRO A 150 24.79 -3.77 -6.10
CA PRO A 150 25.55 -4.54 -5.12
C PRO A 150 25.78 -5.98 -5.57
N ILE A 151 26.52 -6.75 -4.77
CA ILE A 151 26.64 -8.20 -4.98
C ILE A 151 25.33 -8.95 -4.69
N ASN A 152 25.15 -10.12 -5.30
CA ASN A 152 24.00 -11.01 -5.12
C ASN A 152 22.60 -10.39 -5.35
N SER A 153 22.49 -9.26 -6.05
CA SER A 153 21.24 -8.62 -6.43
C SER A 153 20.80 -9.04 -7.83
N ASP A 154 19.49 -9.03 -8.07
CA ASP A 154 18.94 -9.25 -9.41
C ASP A 154 18.91 -7.93 -10.19
N VAL A 155 19.26 -7.99 -11.47
CA VAL A 155 19.24 -6.85 -12.41
C VAL A 155 18.42 -7.25 -13.62
N VAL A 156 17.46 -6.40 -13.99
CA VAL A 156 16.59 -6.61 -15.15
C VAL A 156 16.98 -5.63 -16.24
N PHE A 157 17.29 -6.16 -17.43
CA PHE A 157 17.42 -5.41 -18.67
C PHE A 157 16.14 -5.61 -19.47
N ASP A 158 15.46 -4.52 -19.82
CA ASP A 158 14.22 -4.51 -20.57
C ASP A 158 14.46 -3.88 -21.96
N ALA A 159 14.12 -4.64 -23.00
CA ALA A 159 14.22 -4.24 -24.40
C ALA A 159 12.87 -3.91 -25.04
N SER A 160 11.78 -3.89 -24.26
CA SER A 160 10.40 -3.70 -24.77
C SER A 160 10.15 -2.37 -25.50
N GLN A 161 11.05 -1.40 -25.33
CA GLN A 161 10.99 -0.10 -26.00
C GLN A 161 11.85 -0.05 -27.29
N SER A 162 12.36 -1.18 -27.75
CA SER A 162 12.98 -1.29 -29.07
C SER A 162 11.89 -1.21 -30.14
N SER A 163 12.18 -0.54 -31.26
CA SER A 163 11.17 -0.21 -32.28
C SER A 163 11.76 -0.20 -33.68
N ASP A 164 10.90 -0.36 -34.66
CA ASP A 164 11.21 -0.30 -36.09
C ASP A 164 10.36 0.77 -36.78
N ALA A 165 10.95 1.51 -37.73
CA ALA A 165 10.28 2.67 -38.32
C ALA A 165 9.37 2.32 -39.51
N ASP A 166 9.56 1.14 -40.09
CA ASP A 166 8.95 0.67 -41.33
C ASP A 166 8.60 -0.84 -41.27
N PRO A 167 7.79 -1.27 -40.28
CA PRO A 167 7.40 -2.67 -40.17
C PRO A 167 6.56 -3.12 -41.38
N GLN A 168 6.80 -4.35 -41.83
CA GLN A 168 6.16 -4.94 -43.00
C GLN A 168 4.71 -5.38 -42.72
N THR A 169 4.41 -5.70 -41.45
CA THR A 169 3.08 -6.11 -40.97
C THR A 169 2.74 -5.44 -39.63
N ASP A 170 1.47 -5.53 -39.23
CA ASP A 170 0.99 -5.09 -37.91
C ASP A 170 1.44 -6.01 -36.74
N ASP A 171 2.25 -7.05 -37.00
CA ASP A 171 2.82 -7.90 -35.96
C ASP A 171 3.92 -7.15 -35.18
N ALA A 172 4.59 -7.84 -34.24
CA ALA A 172 5.70 -7.24 -33.50
C ALA A 172 6.79 -6.74 -34.46
N GLU A 173 7.15 -5.46 -34.31
CA GLU A 173 8.18 -4.76 -35.09
C GLU A 173 9.54 -5.48 -35.02
N ILE A 174 9.89 -5.98 -33.83
CA ILE A 174 11.13 -6.74 -33.59
C ILE A 174 10.84 -8.24 -33.56
N THR A 175 11.52 -9.00 -34.41
CA THR A 175 11.34 -10.45 -34.54
C THR A 175 12.30 -11.25 -33.66
N GLU A 176 13.52 -10.74 -33.46
CA GLU A 176 14.55 -11.42 -32.67
C GLU A 176 15.25 -10.45 -31.72
N TYR A 177 15.56 -10.94 -30.53
CA TYR A 177 16.41 -10.28 -29.55
C TYR A 177 17.65 -11.15 -29.32
N LEU A 178 18.81 -10.53 -29.11
CA LEU A 178 20.03 -11.23 -28.74
C LEU A 178 20.85 -10.38 -27.77
N TRP A 179 20.94 -10.84 -26.52
CA TRP A 179 21.80 -10.25 -25.50
C TRP A 179 23.19 -10.89 -25.53
N GLN A 180 24.22 -10.06 -25.57
CA GLN A 180 25.62 -10.49 -25.52
C GLN A 180 26.37 -9.69 -24.47
N GLN A 181 27.34 -10.32 -23.80
CA GLN A 181 28.23 -9.63 -22.89
C GLN A 181 29.60 -9.47 -23.54
N THR A 182 30.10 -8.25 -23.58
CA THR A 182 31.37 -7.91 -24.25
C THR A 182 32.51 -7.64 -23.27
N ALA A 183 32.19 -7.30 -22.00
CA ALA A 183 33.19 -7.06 -20.96
C ALA A 183 32.65 -7.35 -19.55
N GLY A 184 33.57 -7.54 -18.60
CA GLY A 184 33.29 -7.70 -17.16
C GLY A 184 33.03 -9.14 -16.69
N PRO A 185 32.64 -9.32 -15.42
CA PRO A 185 32.28 -10.61 -14.83
C PRO A 185 31.09 -11.25 -15.54
N ASP A 186 31.13 -12.56 -15.76
CA ASP A 186 30.05 -13.29 -16.45
C ASP A 186 28.69 -13.18 -15.74
N LEU A 187 27.71 -12.58 -16.43
CA LEU A 187 26.33 -12.42 -15.97
C LEU A 187 25.33 -13.29 -16.75
N LEU A 188 25.72 -13.78 -17.93
CA LEU A 188 24.79 -14.40 -18.89
C LEU A 188 24.78 -15.94 -18.83
N THR A 189 25.74 -16.57 -18.14
CA THR A 189 25.76 -18.03 -18.04
C THR A 189 24.45 -18.60 -17.51
N GLY A 190 23.86 -19.50 -18.30
CA GLY A 190 22.59 -20.17 -17.98
C GLY A 190 21.34 -19.29 -18.14
N LYS A 191 21.45 -18.11 -18.76
CA LYS A 191 20.31 -17.20 -19.01
C LYS A 191 19.76 -17.34 -20.42
N ILE A 192 18.47 -17.03 -20.58
CA ILE A 192 17.85 -16.90 -21.89
C ILE A 192 18.25 -15.53 -22.44
N VAL A 193 19.02 -15.54 -23.52
CA VAL A 193 19.54 -14.33 -24.16
C VAL A 193 18.74 -13.92 -25.38
N THR A 194 17.62 -14.57 -25.68
CA THR A 194 16.82 -14.34 -26.88
C THR A 194 15.42 -13.77 -26.60
N ALA A 195 15.20 -13.25 -25.39
CA ALA A 195 13.93 -12.66 -24.99
C ALA A 195 14.02 -11.12 -24.93
N SER A 196 12.89 -10.45 -24.99
CA SER A 196 12.79 -8.98 -24.84
C SER A 196 13.12 -8.49 -23.42
N SER A 197 13.33 -9.40 -22.46
CA SER A 197 13.81 -9.08 -21.12
C SER A 197 14.86 -10.10 -20.66
N LEU A 198 15.90 -9.61 -19.99
CA LEU A 198 17.00 -10.39 -19.44
C LEU A 198 17.15 -10.10 -17.95
N THR A 199 17.03 -11.13 -17.11
CA THR A 199 17.28 -11.04 -15.66
C THR A 199 18.56 -11.78 -15.28
N VAL A 200 19.53 -11.03 -14.76
CA VAL A 200 20.82 -11.55 -14.29
C VAL A 200 20.94 -11.36 -12.78
N ARG A 201 21.86 -12.10 -12.16
CA ARG A 201 22.20 -11.93 -10.74
C ARG A 201 23.66 -11.53 -10.63
N THR A 202 23.95 -10.48 -9.89
CA THR A 202 25.32 -9.98 -9.73
C THR A 202 26.17 -10.96 -8.92
N PRO A 203 27.44 -11.21 -9.32
CA PRO A 203 28.32 -12.11 -8.62
C PRO A 203 28.86 -11.49 -7.32
N ILE A 204 29.53 -12.32 -6.51
CA ILE A 204 30.31 -11.84 -5.37
C ILE A 204 31.67 -11.36 -5.88
N LEU A 205 32.02 -10.11 -5.58
CA LEU A 205 33.22 -9.45 -6.09
C LEU A 205 34.10 -8.92 -4.95
N ALA A 206 35.43 -9.04 -5.10
CA ALA A 206 36.40 -8.51 -4.15
C ALA A 206 36.75 -7.03 -4.43
N SER A 207 36.53 -6.56 -5.65
CA SER A 207 36.71 -5.18 -6.10
C SER A 207 35.58 -4.81 -7.05
N ASN A 208 35.27 -3.52 -7.17
CA ASN A 208 34.23 -3.09 -8.10
C ASN A 208 34.64 -3.40 -9.55
N GLU A 209 33.69 -3.84 -10.36
CA GLU A 209 33.91 -4.18 -11.77
C GLU A 209 32.80 -3.61 -12.64
N THR A 210 33.09 -3.36 -13.92
CA THR A 210 32.08 -2.91 -14.89
C THR A 210 31.73 -4.07 -15.81
N ALA A 211 30.44 -4.35 -15.99
CA ALA A 211 29.94 -5.29 -16.98
C ALA A 211 29.29 -4.53 -18.14
N THR A 212 29.57 -4.96 -19.36
CA THR A 212 29.04 -4.33 -20.58
C THR A 212 28.22 -5.35 -21.36
N ILE A 213 26.94 -5.03 -21.58
CA ILE A 213 25.97 -5.84 -22.30
C ILE A 213 25.59 -5.11 -23.59
N VAL A 214 25.52 -5.85 -24.68
CA VAL A 214 25.05 -5.40 -25.98
C VAL A 214 23.74 -6.13 -26.28
N LEU A 215 22.70 -5.36 -26.59
CA LEU A 215 21.47 -5.86 -27.19
C LEU A 215 21.58 -5.74 -28.70
N THR A 216 21.29 -6.82 -29.42
CA THR A 216 21.00 -6.80 -30.86
C THR A 216 19.53 -7.13 -31.04
N VAL A 217 18.81 -6.30 -31.80
CA VAL A 217 17.43 -6.55 -32.22
C VAL A 217 17.39 -6.71 -33.74
N THR A 218 16.56 -7.62 -34.24
CA THR A 218 16.36 -7.86 -35.67
C THR A 218 14.91 -7.52 -36.03
N ASP A 219 14.69 -6.76 -37.09
CA ASP A 219 13.36 -6.43 -37.60
C ASP A 219 12.73 -7.59 -38.41
N GLN A 220 11.63 -7.33 -39.11
CA GLN A 220 10.90 -8.32 -39.91
C GLN A 220 11.60 -8.70 -41.23
N GLU A 221 12.56 -7.91 -41.67
CA GLU A 221 13.27 -8.03 -42.94
C GLU A 221 14.73 -8.48 -42.76
N GLY A 222 15.19 -8.61 -41.51
CA GLY A 222 16.51 -9.10 -41.14
C GLY A 222 17.55 -8.00 -40.88
N ALA A 223 17.21 -6.71 -40.93
CA ALA A 223 18.16 -5.68 -40.53
C ALA A 223 18.26 -5.60 -39.00
N ILE A 224 19.41 -5.13 -38.53
CA ILE A 224 19.79 -5.20 -37.12
C ILE A 224 20.03 -3.82 -36.51
N GLY A 225 19.54 -3.66 -35.29
CA GLY A 225 19.79 -2.53 -34.41
C GLY A 225 20.61 -2.97 -33.21
N GLN A 226 21.54 -2.15 -32.74
CA GLN A 226 22.35 -2.47 -31.58
C GLN A 226 22.40 -1.33 -30.56
N GLN A 227 22.41 -1.69 -29.28
CA GLN A 227 22.71 -0.77 -28.19
C GLN A 227 23.63 -1.44 -27.17
N GLU A 228 24.60 -0.67 -26.69
CA GLU A 228 25.47 -1.07 -25.58
C GLU A 228 25.01 -0.39 -24.28
N LYS A 229 25.06 -1.15 -23.18
CA LYS A 229 24.79 -0.68 -21.82
C LYS A 229 25.84 -1.22 -20.87
N SER A 230 26.46 -0.31 -20.12
CA SER A 230 27.41 -0.66 -19.05
C SER A 230 26.79 -0.43 -17.68
N ILE A 231 27.05 -1.35 -16.75
CA ILE A 231 26.64 -1.26 -15.35
C ILE A 231 27.85 -1.44 -14.42
N LEU A 232 27.85 -0.76 -13.28
CA LEU A 232 28.85 -0.89 -12.24
C LEU A 232 28.40 -1.94 -11.22
N LEU A 233 29.23 -2.96 -11.02
CA LEU A 233 29.04 -4.02 -10.02
C LEU A 233 29.93 -3.70 -8.82
N LEU A 234 29.33 -3.53 -7.65
CA LEU A 234 30.06 -3.22 -6.44
C LEU A 234 30.69 -4.48 -5.83
N SER A 235 31.78 -4.28 -5.11
CA SER A 235 32.40 -5.31 -4.28
C SER A 235 31.60 -5.57 -3.00
N GLU A 236 31.95 -6.66 -2.31
CA GLU A 236 31.40 -6.96 -0.98
C GLU A 236 31.62 -5.80 0.00
N SER A 237 32.77 -5.15 -0.03
CA SER A 237 33.11 -4.02 0.85
C SER A 237 32.38 -2.71 0.53
N GLN A 238 31.76 -2.62 -0.65
CA GLN A 238 31.02 -1.43 -1.10
C GLN A 238 29.51 -1.68 -1.15
N THR A 239 29.07 -2.89 -0.80
CA THR A 239 27.67 -3.25 -0.69
C THR A 239 27.14 -2.78 0.66
N ILE A 240 26.28 -1.78 0.62
CA ILE A 240 25.73 -1.13 1.81
C ILE A 240 24.49 -1.89 2.33
N PRO A 241 24.22 -1.86 3.66
CA PRO A 241 23.08 -2.55 4.23
C PRO A 241 21.75 -1.85 3.91
N GLU A 242 20.69 -2.64 3.74
CA GLU A 242 19.31 -2.18 3.66
C GLU A 242 18.71 -2.08 5.06
N LEU A 243 18.00 -0.99 5.33
CA LEU A 243 17.46 -0.68 6.65
C LEU A 243 15.93 -0.76 6.66
N THR A 244 15.36 -1.07 7.83
CA THR A 244 13.91 -1.00 8.03
C THR A 244 13.64 -0.56 9.45
N ILE A 245 12.71 0.39 9.61
CA ILE A 245 12.17 0.83 10.91
C ILE A 245 10.73 0.33 11.02
N VAL A 246 10.37 -0.20 12.18
CA VAL A 246 8.99 -0.63 12.50
C VAL A 246 8.48 0.07 13.75
N GLY A 247 7.19 0.39 13.78
CA GLY A 247 6.55 1.01 14.94
C GLY A 247 5.25 1.74 14.60
N GLN A 248 4.44 2.00 15.62
CA GLN A 248 3.28 2.86 15.49
C GLN A 248 3.73 4.30 15.23
N GLN A 249 3.06 4.99 14.30
CA GLN A 249 3.47 6.35 13.88
C GLN A 249 2.74 7.47 14.63
N THR A 250 1.81 7.16 15.52
CA THR A 250 1.01 8.18 16.21
C THR A 250 0.93 7.86 17.68
N HIS A 251 1.30 8.83 18.51
CA HIS A 251 1.45 8.71 19.95
C HIS A 251 0.83 9.91 20.65
N THR A 252 0.53 9.76 21.93
CA THR A 252 0.16 10.87 22.81
C THR A 252 1.39 11.32 23.58
N SER A 253 1.43 12.59 23.99
CA SER A 253 2.48 13.11 24.89
C SER A 253 2.65 12.18 26.11
N GLY A 254 3.88 11.83 26.46
CA GLY A 254 4.24 10.98 27.60
C GLY A 254 4.30 9.49 27.32
N ASP A 255 3.64 8.99 26.27
CA ASP A 255 3.67 7.59 25.84
C ASP A 255 5.08 7.14 25.45
N TYR A 256 5.33 5.83 25.47
CA TYR A 256 6.51 5.25 24.85
C TYR A 256 6.36 5.13 23.33
N ILE A 257 7.33 5.69 22.62
CA ILE A 257 7.54 5.52 21.18
C ILE A 257 8.53 4.37 20.99
N ALA A 258 8.03 3.22 20.55
CA ALA A 258 8.87 2.09 20.19
C ALA A 258 9.79 2.45 19.02
N LEU A 259 11.10 2.25 19.17
CA LEU A 259 12.09 2.45 18.13
C LEU A 259 12.77 1.11 17.87
N SER A 260 12.30 0.43 16.82
CA SER A 260 12.85 -0.86 16.42
C SER A 260 13.32 -0.77 14.97
N GLY A 261 14.62 -0.99 14.80
CA GLY A 261 15.29 -0.98 13.51
C GLY A 261 15.84 -2.37 13.19
N SER A 262 16.04 -2.64 11.91
CA SER A 262 16.77 -3.82 11.43
C SER A 262 17.68 -3.44 10.28
N ALA A 263 18.76 -4.18 10.11
CA ALA A 263 19.70 -4.02 9.02
C ALA A 263 19.99 -5.39 8.39
N THR A 264 19.90 -5.46 7.06
CA THR A 264 20.25 -6.65 6.29
C THR A 264 21.23 -6.28 5.18
N SER A 265 22.05 -7.21 4.72
CA SER A 265 22.97 -6.97 3.60
C SER A 265 23.21 -8.25 2.84
N ALA A 266 23.36 -8.11 1.52
CA ALA A 266 23.82 -9.19 0.65
C ALA A 266 25.30 -9.55 0.89
N ALA A 267 26.08 -8.64 1.48
CA ALA A 267 27.45 -8.85 1.91
C ALA A 267 27.50 -9.52 3.29
N ARG A 268 27.92 -10.79 3.33
CA ARG A 268 27.98 -11.55 4.59
C ARG A 268 29.02 -10.98 5.53
N GLY A 269 30.10 -10.43 5.00
CA GLY A 269 31.14 -9.80 5.79
C GLY A 269 30.73 -8.47 6.42
N ALA A 270 29.59 -7.87 6.04
CA ALA A 270 29.15 -6.56 6.54
C ALA A 270 28.76 -6.57 8.04
N ALA A 271 28.42 -7.73 8.60
CA ALA A 271 28.19 -7.89 10.02
C ALA A 271 29.51 -7.93 10.83
N PRO A 272 29.54 -7.52 12.11
CA PRO A 272 28.43 -6.98 12.89
C PRO A 272 28.13 -5.51 12.55
N TYR A 273 26.89 -5.12 12.78
CA TYR A 273 26.43 -3.75 12.60
C TYR A 273 26.47 -2.97 13.92
N SER A 274 26.82 -1.69 13.84
CA SER A 274 26.63 -0.73 14.94
C SER A 274 25.53 0.25 14.55
N VAL A 275 24.72 0.69 15.53
CA VAL A 275 23.57 1.55 15.28
C VAL A 275 23.59 2.78 16.16
N ILE A 276 23.00 3.87 15.67
CA ILE A 276 22.79 5.11 16.43
C ILE A 276 21.40 5.65 16.07
N TRP A 277 20.55 5.82 17.07
CA TRP A 277 19.31 6.59 16.96
C TRP A 277 19.57 8.06 17.21
N SER A 278 18.81 8.92 16.54
CA SER A 278 18.74 10.35 16.87
C SER A 278 17.39 10.93 16.46
N SER A 279 17.11 12.17 16.84
CA SER A 279 15.89 12.89 16.46
C SER A 279 16.22 14.31 16.00
N ASP A 280 15.49 14.82 15.01
CA ASP A 280 15.66 16.19 14.50
C ASP A 280 14.88 17.26 15.29
N SER A 281 14.02 16.84 16.21
CA SER A 281 13.11 17.72 16.93
C SER A 281 13.84 18.60 17.95
N SER A 282 13.49 19.89 17.99
CA SER A 282 13.94 20.83 19.02
C SER A 282 13.42 20.50 20.41
N LEU A 283 12.40 19.64 20.52
CA LEU A 283 11.89 19.12 21.78
C LEU A 283 12.86 18.13 22.45
N ALA A 284 13.86 17.64 21.70
CA ALA A 284 14.90 16.71 22.17
C ALA A 284 14.30 15.53 22.99
N PRO A 285 13.43 14.70 22.39
CA PRO A 285 12.81 13.58 23.09
C PRO A 285 13.86 12.62 23.67
N LEU A 286 13.57 12.08 24.85
CA LEU A 286 14.47 11.17 25.54
C LEU A 286 14.46 9.81 24.85
N ILE A 287 15.58 9.40 24.27
CA ILE A 287 15.82 8.04 23.76
C ILE A 287 16.59 7.25 24.82
N ALA A 288 16.09 6.08 25.20
CA ALA A 288 16.62 5.32 26.34
C ALA A 288 18.03 4.75 26.10
N ASP A 289 18.22 4.09 24.96
CA ASP A 289 19.53 3.63 24.48
C ASP A 289 19.65 3.92 22.98
N PHE A 290 20.54 4.84 22.62
CA PHE A 290 20.78 5.24 21.24
C PHE A 290 21.48 4.14 20.44
N ASN A 291 22.17 3.19 21.07
CA ASN A 291 23.01 2.19 20.39
C ASN A 291 22.36 0.79 20.28
N SER A 292 21.08 0.68 20.61
CA SER A 292 20.33 -0.57 20.51
C SER A 292 19.46 -0.60 19.26
N PHE A 293 19.39 -1.77 18.60
CA PHE A 293 18.44 -2.02 17.52
C PHE A 293 16.98 -1.90 17.99
N ASN A 294 16.72 -2.25 19.25
CA ASN A 294 15.42 -2.16 19.88
C ASN A 294 15.52 -1.28 21.13
N THR A 295 14.88 -0.12 21.08
CA THR A 295 14.89 0.88 22.13
C THR A 295 13.54 1.58 22.17
N TYR A 296 13.41 2.59 23.02
CA TYR A 296 12.24 3.45 23.04
C TYR A 296 12.63 4.90 23.25
N SER A 297 11.69 5.77 22.88
CA SER A 297 11.73 7.19 23.18
C SER A 297 10.49 7.58 23.99
N VAL A 298 10.58 8.62 24.81
CA VAL A 298 9.40 9.19 25.50
C VAL A 298 8.83 10.32 24.64
N ALA A 299 7.55 10.21 24.29
CA ALA A 299 6.86 11.25 23.55
C ALA A 299 6.89 12.57 24.34
N PRO A 300 7.44 13.67 23.77
CA PRO A 300 7.53 14.93 24.49
C PRO A 300 6.15 15.56 24.66
N LEU A 301 6.04 16.45 25.66
CA LEU A 301 4.82 17.22 25.88
C LEU A 301 4.62 18.24 24.75
N VAL A 302 3.46 18.19 24.09
CA VAL A 302 3.11 19.10 23.00
C VAL A 302 1.72 19.72 23.22
N SER A 303 1.55 20.97 22.79
CA SER A 303 0.27 21.70 22.87
C SER A 303 -0.59 21.57 21.61
N GLN A 304 -0.01 21.07 20.52
CA GLN A 304 -0.68 20.74 19.27
C GLN A 304 0.02 19.54 18.63
N GLU A 305 -0.65 18.89 17.67
CA GLU A 305 -0.04 17.78 16.93
C GLU A 305 1.30 18.21 16.30
N THR A 306 2.35 17.47 16.60
CA THR A 306 3.74 17.79 16.23
C THR A 306 4.40 16.55 15.65
N GLU A 307 5.14 16.72 14.56
CA GLU A 307 5.92 15.65 13.95
C GLU A 307 7.35 15.65 14.51
N ILE A 308 7.89 14.45 14.75
CA ILE A 308 9.26 14.19 15.18
C ILE A 308 9.85 13.20 14.19
N ILE A 309 10.98 13.53 13.58
CA ILE A 309 11.67 12.62 12.67
C ILE A 309 12.79 11.94 13.46
N TYR A 310 12.69 10.62 13.59
CA TYR A 310 13.76 9.79 14.12
C TYR A 310 14.65 9.33 12.98
N GLN A 311 15.95 9.34 13.21
CA GLN A 311 16.95 8.84 12.27
C GLN A 311 17.60 7.59 12.88
N PHE A 312 17.59 6.51 12.12
CA PHE A 312 18.25 5.24 12.42
C PHE A 312 19.47 5.12 11.53
N GLN A 313 20.64 5.39 12.09
CA GLN A 313 21.91 5.25 11.39
C GLN A 313 22.53 3.90 11.71
N VAL A 314 22.98 3.19 10.68
CA VAL A 314 23.71 1.93 10.81
C VAL A 314 25.06 2.05 10.14
N THR A 315 26.11 1.59 10.82
CA THR A 315 27.45 1.44 10.25
C THR A 315 27.82 -0.05 10.24
N ASP A 316 28.24 -0.54 9.08
CA ASP A 316 28.68 -1.93 8.90
C ASP A 316 30.17 -2.12 9.25
N SER A 317 30.65 -3.37 9.20
CA SER A 317 32.04 -3.73 9.51
C SER A 317 33.07 -3.18 8.52
N TYR A 318 32.65 -2.82 7.31
CA TYR A 318 33.47 -2.19 6.28
C TYR A 318 33.52 -0.66 6.42
N GLY A 319 32.72 -0.09 7.33
CA GLY A 319 32.62 1.34 7.57
C GLY A 319 31.61 2.04 6.68
N ASN A 320 30.81 1.30 5.91
CA ASN A 320 29.70 1.90 5.16
C ASN A 320 28.62 2.36 6.13
N GLN A 321 28.03 3.52 5.85
CA GLN A 321 26.96 4.10 6.64
C GLN A 321 25.69 4.21 5.82
N GLN A 322 24.57 3.85 6.46
CA GLN A 322 23.23 4.06 5.94
C GLN A 322 22.36 4.69 7.00
N VAL A 323 21.40 5.49 6.56
CA VAL A 323 20.47 6.21 7.43
C VAL A 323 19.07 6.01 6.89
N GLU A 324 18.19 5.51 7.75
CA GLU A 324 16.75 5.49 7.50
C GLU A 324 16.06 6.48 8.44
N THR A 325 14.97 7.08 7.98
CA THR A 325 14.22 8.04 8.79
C THR A 325 12.77 7.63 8.94
N GLN A 326 12.18 7.88 10.11
CA GLN A 326 10.77 7.64 10.35
C GLN A 326 10.16 8.83 11.08
N THR A 327 9.13 9.41 10.47
CA THR A 327 8.31 10.45 11.10
C THR A 327 7.30 9.83 12.05
N MET A 328 7.27 10.32 13.28
CA MET A 328 6.30 10.01 14.32
C MET A 328 5.47 11.26 14.63
N ARG A 329 4.14 11.11 14.72
CA ARG A 329 3.20 12.17 15.12
C ARG A 329 2.90 12.07 16.60
N VAL A 330 3.10 13.16 17.34
CA VAL A 330 2.78 13.26 18.76
C VAL A 330 1.63 14.23 18.95
N LYS A 331 0.56 13.77 19.60
CA LYS A 331 -0.62 14.56 19.94
C LYS A 331 -0.54 15.09 21.39
N PRO A 332 -1.24 16.19 21.70
CA PRO A 332 -1.39 16.64 23.08
C PRO A 332 -2.06 15.57 23.96
N PRO A 333 -1.84 15.60 25.29
CA PRO A 333 -2.52 14.70 26.23
C PRO A 333 -4.03 14.68 26.01
N VAL A 334 -4.63 13.49 25.94
CA VAL A 334 -6.08 13.35 25.83
C VAL A 334 -6.69 13.45 27.22
N GLN A 335 -7.69 14.33 27.39
CA GLN A 335 -8.52 14.32 28.59
C GLN A 335 -9.47 13.12 28.55
N SER A 336 -9.15 12.09 29.34
CA SER A 336 -10.02 10.92 29.52
C SER A 336 -11.21 11.25 30.42
N LYS A 337 -12.32 10.52 30.23
CA LYS A 337 -13.49 10.56 31.14
C LYS A 337 -13.47 9.44 32.19
N LEU A 338 -12.44 8.59 32.15
CA LEU A 338 -12.19 7.49 33.07
C LEU A 338 -10.76 7.59 33.57
N ASN A 339 -10.52 7.16 34.80
CA ASN A 339 -9.16 6.90 35.24
C ASN A 339 -8.53 5.80 34.38
N ASP A 340 -7.21 5.82 34.37
CA ASP A 340 -6.41 4.73 33.84
C ASP A 340 -6.37 3.56 34.85
N THR A 341 -5.66 2.49 34.52
CA THR A 341 -5.72 1.23 35.30
C THR A 341 -4.85 1.24 36.55
N GLY A 342 -3.90 2.16 36.67
CA GLY A 342 -2.83 2.15 37.67
C GLY A 342 -1.67 1.22 37.33
N VAL A 343 -1.70 0.50 36.20
CA VAL A 343 -0.69 -0.50 35.84
C VAL A 343 0.54 0.17 35.24
N THR A 344 1.69 -0.09 35.84
CA THR A 344 2.98 0.51 35.43
C THR A 344 4.07 -0.49 35.10
N VAL A 345 3.79 -1.76 35.32
CA VAL A 345 4.72 -2.86 35.09
C VAL A 345 4.49 -3.47 33.71
N ASN A 346 5.57 -3.82 33.04
CA ASN A 346 5.53 -4.58 31.79
C ASN A 346 5.57 -6.08 32.11
N ALA A 347 5.24 -6.89 31.12
CA ALA A 347 5.29 -8.34 31.17
C ALA A 347 6.02 -8.90 29.96
N THR A 348 6.62 -10.07 30.17
CA THR A 348 7.13 -10.97 29.13
C THR A 348 6.37 -12.29 29.19
N ASN A 349 6.81 -13.29 28.41
CA ASN A 349 6.27 -14.64 28.51
C ASN A 349 6.50 -15.33 29.86
N ILE A 350 7.39 -14.81 30.74
CA ILE A 350 7.82 -15.52 31.96
C ILE A 350 7.78 -14.67 33.23
N GLU A 351 7.86 -13.35 33.13
CA GLU A 351 7.96 -12.47 34.31
C GLU A 351 7.38 -11.07 34.05
N LEU A 352 7.08 -10.38 35.15
CA LEU A 352 6.82 -8.93 35.17
C LEU A 352 8.14 -8.17 35.32
N SER A 353 8.22 -6.98 34.73
CA SER A 353 9.42 -6.15 34.71
C SER A 353 9.09 -4.67 34.61
N ASP A 354 9.83 -3.84 35.34
CA ASP A 354 9.76 -2.37 35.21
C ASP A 354 10.47 -1.87 33.95
N ALA A 355 11.29 -2.71 33.30
CA ALA A 355 11.98 -2.36 32.07
C ALA A 355 11.04 -2.44 30.87
N TYR A 356 11.19 -1.50 29.94
CA TYR A 356 10.48 -1.51 28.66
C TYR A 356 10.67 -2.84 27.91
N GLN A 357 9.57 -3.41 27.42
CA GLN A 357 9.57 -4.68 26.69
C GLN A 357 9.21 -4.45 25.22
N GLY A 358 10.23 -4.11 24.40
CA GLY A 358 10.03 -3.79 22.98
C GLY A 358 9.47 -4.94 22.14
N GLU A 359 9.78 -6.20 22.48
CA GLU A 359 9.21 -7.38 21.82
C GLU A 359 7.73 -7.61 22.15
N PHE A 360 7.24 -6.98 23.23
CA PHE A 360 5.87 -7.05 23.71
C PHE A 360 5.27 -5.64 23.73
N ALA A 361 5.29 -4.96 22.59
CA ALA A 361 4.77 -3.60 22.45
C ALA A 361 3.25 -3.52 22.70
N GLY A 362 2.77 -2.32 23.06
CA GLY A 362 1.34 -2.07 23.29
C GLY A 362 0.78 -2.52 24.65
N GLN A 363 1.63 -2.78 25.64
CA GLN A 363 1.20 -3.03 27.02
C GLN A 363 0.67 -1.77 27.69
N ASP A 364 -0.12 -1.98 28.73
CA ASP A 364 -0.78 -0.91 29.50
C ASP A 364 0.25 0.09 30.06
N ALA A 365 1.34 -0.42 30.65
CA ALA A 365 2.45 0.36 31.15
C ALA A 365 3.20 1.22 30.09
N HIS A 366 2.92 1.02 28.79
CA HIS A 366 3.53 1.81 27.71
C HIS A 366 2.74 3.06 27.36
N LEU A 367 1.47 3.17 27.78
CA LEU A 367 0.51 4.15 27.27
C LEU A 367 -0.28 4.80 28.42
N GLY A 368 -0.95 5.89 28.10
CA GLY A 368 -2.00 6.42 28.97
C GLY A 368 -1.49 7.28 30.13
N ARG A 369 -2.41 7.61 31.04
CA ARG A 369 -2.18 8.53 32.14
C ARG A 369 -1.19 7.96 33.14
N ASP A 370 -1.18 6.65 33.33
CA ASP A 370 -0.22 5.99 34.21
C ASP A 370 1.23 6.21 33.73
N ARG A 371 1.44 6.03 32.42
CA ARG A 371 2.72 6.29 31.76
C ARG A 371 3.08 7.77 31.76
N MET A 372 2.12 8.65 31.49
CA MET A 372 2.35 10.11 31.50
C MET A 372 2.88 10.61 32.85
N GLU A 373 2.36 10.09 33.96
CA GLU A 373 2.86 10.41 35.31
C GLU A 373 4.31 9.97 35.46
N GLN A 374 4.62 8.72 35.13
CA GLN A 374 5.98 8.20 35.27
C GLN A 374 6.99 8.89 34.34
N SER A 375 6.51 9.42 33.21
CA SER A 375 7.32 10.23 32.27
C SER A 375 7.48 11.69 32.74
N GLY A 376 6.80 12.10 33.83
CA GLY A 376 6.89 13.44 34.40
C GLY A 376 6.21 14.52 33.56
N VAL A 377 5.26 14.15 32.70
CA VAL A 377 4.54 15.08 31.82
C VAL A 377 3.06 15.22 32.16
N LEU A 378 2.59 14.51 33.19
CA LEU A 378 1.22 14.61 33.67
C LEU A 378 1.08 15.73 34.71
N ASP A 379 0.23 16.71 34.40
CA ASP A 379 -0.20 17.69 35.38
C ASP A 379 -1.43 17.19 36.14
N LYS A 380 -1.30 17.02 37.46
CA LYS A 380 -2.41 16.68 38.36
C LYS A 380 -2.95 17.90 39.10
N ALA A 381 -4.27 18.00 39.20
CA ALA A 381 -4.94 19.05 39.96
C ALA A 381 -4.86 18.78 41.48
N GLY A 382 -5.04 17.52 41.87
CA GLY A 382 -4.91 17.00 43.22
C GLY A 382 -3.70 16.08 43.33
N ARG A 383 -3.86 14.91 43.97
CA ARG A 383 -2.84 13.86 44.11
C ARG A 383 -3.48 12.49 44.02
N GLY A 384 -2.68 11.45 44.05
CA GLY A 384 -3.11 10.06 43.96
C GLY A 384 -2.00 9.24 43.33
N GLU A 385 -2.08 7.93 43.46
CA GLU A 385 -1.10 7.02 42.89
C GLU A 385 -1.13 7.07 41.36
N VAL A 386 0.04 7.00 40.73
CA VAL A 386 0.22 6.81 39.27
C VAL A 386 -0.68 7.70 38.38
N GLY A 387 -1.62 7.15 37.61
CA GLY A 387 -2.53 7.90 36.75
C GLY A 387 -3.83 8.32 37.43
N PHE A 388 -3.96 8.21 38.77
CA PHE A 388 -5.11 8.71 39.52
C PHE A 388 -4.91 10.15 40.00
N ASP A 389 -6.00 10.91 40.10
CA ASP A 389 -5.97 12.32 40.55
C ASP A 389 -7.23 12.66 41.33
N PHE A 390 -7.05 12.80 42.64
CA PHE A 390 -8.08 12.93 43.65
C PHE A 390 -7.87 14.18 44.52
N THR A 391 -8.98 14.76 44.96
CA THR A 391 -9.04 15.89 45.89
C THR A 391 -10.00 15.59 47.03
N ARG A 392 -9.55 15.76 48.27
CA ARG A 392 -10.40 15.55 49.45
C ARG A 392 -11.35 16.73 49.62
N LEU A 393 -12.58 16.45 50.06
CA LEU A 393 -13.61 17.45 50.32
C LEU A 393 -14.11 17.37 51.77
N ASN A 394 -14.39 18.52 52.36
CA ASN A 394 -14.99 18.63 53.69
C ASN A 394 -16.52 18.39 53.67
N GLN A 395 -17.15 18.58 54.85
CA GLN A 395 -18.60 18.41 55.03
C GLN A 395 -19.50 19.36 54.23
N ASN A 396 -18.96 20.45 53.68
CA ASN A 396 -19.67 21.39 52.82
C ASN A 396 -19.37 21.15 51.33
N GLY A 397 -18.49 20.20 51.02
CA GLY A 397 -18.03 19.94 49.65
C GLY A 397 -16.92 20.87 49.18
N ASP A 398 -16.28 21.61 50.09
CA ASP A 398 -15.12 22.45 49.76
C ASP A 398 -13.83 21.64 49.81
N GLU A 399 -12.88 21.98 48.94
CA GLU A 399 -11.56 21.36 48.87
C GLU A 399 -10.77 21.59 50.17
N ILE A 400 -10.08 20.55 50.61
CA ILE A 400 -9.23 20.58 51.80
C ILE A 400 -7.85 19.99 51.51
N ASP A 401 -6.90 20.38 52.36
CA ASP A 401 -5.53 19.91 52.29
C ASP A 401 -5.44 18.39 52.48
N GLN A 402 -4.49 17.77 51.79
CA GLN A 402 -4.21 16.34 51.82
C GLN A 402 -3.74 15.85 53.20
N GLU A 403 -3.24 16.72 54.07
CA GLU A 403 -2.88 16.33 55.44
C GLU A 403 -4.11 16.30 56.38
N THR A 404 -5.27 16.75 55.91
CA THR A 404 -6.49 16.75 56.73
C THR A 404 -6.93 15.33 57.02
N THR A 405 -6.82 14.94 58.29
CA THR A 405 -7.37 13.68 58.80
C THR A 405 -8.90 13.79 58.84
N ASN A 406 -9.59 12.79 58.28
CA ASN A 406 -11.06 12.68 58.20
C ASN A 406 -11.72 13.58 57.14
N TRP A 407 -11.91 13.04 55.95
CA TRP A 407 -12.77 13.57 54.89
C TRP A 407 -13.89 12.59 54.59
N ARG A 408 -15.03 13.11 54.14
CA ARG A 408 -16.22 12.29 53.87
C ARG A 408 -16.52 12.16 52.37
N CYS A 409 -15.86 12.96 51.54
CA CYS A 409 -15.98 12.89 50.09
C CYS A 409 -14.65 13.11 49.39
N VAL A 410 -14.51 12.51 48.22
CA VAL A 410 -13.34 12.63 47.34
C VAL A 410 -13.82 13.01 45.95
N ARG A 411 -13.30 14.10 45.38
CA ARG A 411 -13.47 14.39 43.96
C ARG A 411 -12.38 13.71 43.18
N ASP A 412 -12.77 12.99 42.13
CA ASP A 412 -11.90 12.51 41.08
C ASP A 412 -11.80 13.60 40.00
N ASN A 413 -10.59 14.15 39.83
CA ASN A 413 -10.32 15.24 38.90
C ASN A 413 -10.22 14.76 37.44
N THR A 414 -10.02 13.46 37.20
CA THR A 414 -10.02 12.87 35.86
C THR A 414 -11.45 12.73 35.35
N THR A 415 -12.31 12.09 36.15
CA THR A 415 -13.70 11.79 35.74
C THR A 415 -14.66 12.94 36.05
N GLY A 416 -14.26 13.83 36.96
CA GLY A 416 -15.13 14.85 37.52
C GLY A 416 -16.16 14.30 38.50
N LEU A 417 -16.11 13.03 38.89
CA LEU A 417 -17.06 12.45 39.83
C LEU A 417 -16.71 12.78 41.27
N ILE A 418 -17.71 12.79 42.15
CA ILE A 418 -17.50 12.92 43.59
C ILE A 418 -17.98 11.63 44.26
N TRP A 419 -17.12 11.04 45.05
CA TRP A 419 -17.27 9.76 45.70
C TRP A 419 -17.46 9.91 47.20
N GLU A 420 -18.33 9.07 47.74
CA GLU A 420 -18.48 8.88 49.18
C GLU A 420 -17.23 8.22 49.76
N ASN A 421 -16.68 8.79 50.82
CA ASN A 421 -15.67 8.12 51.64
C ASN A 421 -16.33 7.47 52.88
N LYS A 422 -15.99 6.21 53.11
CA LYS A 422 -16.47 5.41 54.25
C LYS A 422 -15.65 5.71 55.50
N ASN A 423 -15.98 5.06 56.60
CA ASN A 423 -15.21 5.12 57.84
C ASN A 423 -15.27 3.80 58.63
N SER A 424 -14.40 3.70 59.64
CA SER A 424 -14.29 2.53 60.51
C SER A 424 -15.20 2.55 61.76
N ASP A 425 -16.08 3.54 61.94
CA ASP A 425 -16.97 3.61 63.11
C ASP A 425 -18.20 2.70 62.91
N PRO A 426 -18.34 1.60 63.69
CA PRO A 426 -19.43 0.63 63.52
C PRO A 426 -20.83 1.18 63.82
N THR A 427 -20.94 2.42 64.31
CA THR A 427 -22.21 3.10 64.59
C THR A 427 -22.58 4.16 63.55
N ASP A 428 -21.65 4.56 62.67
CA ASP A 428 -21.86 5.59 61.66
C ASP A 428 -22.67 5.04 60.48
N LEU A 429 -23.47 5.91 59.84
CA LEU A 429 -24.25 5.59 58.64
C LEU A 429 -23.36 5.05 57.50
N HIS A 430 -22.12 5.54 57.40
CA HIS A 430 -21.17 5.20 56.33
C HIS A 430 -20.06 4.26 56.82
N TYR A 431 -20.38 3.44 57.83
CA TYR A 431 -19.49 2.38 58.26
C TYR A 431 -19.14 1.45 57.08
N GLN A 432 -17.85 1.13 56.94
CA GLN A 432 -17.31 0.38 55.80
C GLN A 432 -17.85 -1.05 55.66
N ASP A 433 -18.29 -1.68 56.75
CA ASP A 433 -18.84 -3.04 56.73
C ASP A 433 -20.37 -3.09 56.80
N ASN A 434 -21.04 -1.96 56.56
CA ASN A 434 -22.49 -1.99 56.31
C ASN A 434 -22.78 -2.76 55.01
N LEU A 435 -23.71 -3.72 55.09
CA LEU A 435 -24.13 -4.56 53.98
C LEU A 435 -25.58 -4.30 53.61
N PHE A 436 -25.87 -4.37 52.32
CA PHE A 436 -27.15 -4.02 51.75
C PHE A 436 -27.54 -5.02 50.66
N THR A 437 -28.81 -5.39 50.61
CA THR A 437 -29.38 -6.05 49.44
C THR A 437 -29.60 -5.05 48.31
N TRP A 438 -29.59 -5.54 47.08
CA TRP A 438 -29.92 -4.71 45.92
C TRP A 438 -31.43 -4.50 45.86
N PHE A 439 -31.88 -3.25 45.87
CA PHE A 439 -33.27 -2.84 45.70
C PHE A 439 -33.38 -1.49 44.99
N ILE A 440 -34.01 -1.45 43.81
CA ILE A 440 -34.31 -0.22 43.07
C ILE A 440 -35.69 -0.36 42.39
N GLU A 441 -36.54 0.65 42.52
CA GLU A 441 -37.89 0.62 41.93
C GLU A 441 -37.89 0.92 40.43
N ALA A 442 -37.02 1.83 39.98
CA ALA A 442 -36.84 2.19 38.58
C ALA A 442 -35.70 1.39 37.93
N ASP A 443 -35.76 1.19 36.61
CA ASP A 443 -34.67 0.64 35.78
C ASP A 443 -34.05 -0.68 36.31
N ASN A 444 -34.87 -1.53 36.92
CA ASN A 444 -34.42 -2.69 37.69
C ASN A 444 -34.36 -4.03 36.92
N GLY A 445 -34.57 -4.01 35.61
CA GLY A 445 -34.55 -5.22 34.79
C GLY A 445 -35.72 -6.18 35.06
N GLY A 446 -36.83 -5.68 35.60
CA GLY A 446 -38.07 -6.44 35.81
C GLY A 446 -38.24 -7.05 37.20
N PHE A 447 -37.26 -6.92 38.08
CA PHE A 447 -37.35 -7.33 39.48
C PHE A 447 -36.68 -6.29 40.37
N ALA A 448 -37.46 -5.66 41.24
CA ALA A 448 -36.98 -4.54 42.07
C ALA A 448 -35.90 -4.95 43.07
N GLY A 449 -35.76 -6.24 43.40
CA GLY A 449 -34.79 -6.73 44.38
C GLY A 449 -35.41 -6.97 45.74
N PHE A 450 -34.58 -7.00 46.79
CA PHE A 450 -35.00 -7.40 48.14
C PHE A 450 -34.97 -6.23 49.11
N GLN A 451 -36.06 -6.02 49.85
CA GLN A 451 -36.18 -4.87 50.78
C GLN A 451 -35.36 -5.03 52.07
N ASN A 452 -35.04 -6.26 52.48
CA ASN A 452 -34.25 -6.58 53.68
C ASN A 452 -34.71 -5.85 54.96
N LEU A 453 -35.97 -6.10 55.33
CA LEU A 453 -36.65 -5.45 56.46
C LEU A 453 -36.13 -5.97 57.81
N ASN A 454 -36.01 -5.06 58.79
CA ASN A 454 -35.55 -5.33 60.16
C ASN A 454 -34.16 -6.00 60.23
N SER A 455 -33.27 -5.69 59.30
CA SER A 455 -31.91 -6.21 59.28
C SER A 455 -31.00 -5.44 60.24
N LEU A 456 -29.98 -6.13 60.75
CA LEU A 456 -28.89 -5.56 61.55
C LEU A 456 -27.59 -5.45 60.73
N SER A 457 -27.64 -5.71 59.43
CA SER A 457 -26.47 -5.67 58.55
C SER A 457 -26.03 -4.25 58.16
N CYS A 458 -26.81 -3.22 58.53
CA CYS A 458 -26.49 -1.83 58.28
C CYS A 458 -27.00 -0.89 59.40
N ASN A 459 -26.48 0.34 59.43
CA ASN A 459 -26.85 1.37 60.41
C ASN A 459 -27.97 2.32 59.93
N LEU A 460 -28.95 1.82 59.16
CA LEU A 460 -30.09 2.63 58.72
C LEU A 460 -31.14 2.77 59.82
N THR A 461 -31.68 3.99 59.99
CA THR A 461 -32.69 4.29 61.04
C THR A 461 -33.99 3.50 60.83
N SER A 462 -34.29 3.15 59.57
CA SER A 462 -35.46 2.36 59.19
C SER A 462 -35.32 0.86 59.48
N GLY A 463 -34.10 0.37 59.76
CA GLY A 463 -33.78 -1.06 59.80
C GLY A 463 -33.99 -1.80 58.48
N THR A 464 -34.14 -1.06 57.37
CA THR A 464 -34.42 -1.60 56.03
C THR A 464 -33.13 -1.53 55.20
N CYS A 465 -32.30 -2.58 55.26
CA CYS A 465 -30.93 -2.57 54.73
C CYS A 465 -30.85 -2.94 53.24
N ASN A 466 -31.24 -2.00 52.39
CA ASN A 466 -31.14 -2.12 50.94
C ASN A 466 -30.59 -0.84 50.27
N THR A 467 -30.22 -0.95 49.00
CA THR A 467 -29.60 0.14 48.24
C THR A 467 -30.43 1.43 48.19
N GLN A 468 -31.74 1.35 47.94
CA GLN A 468 -32.59 2.55 47.85
C GLN A 468 -32.70 3.26 49.20
N ALA A 469 -32.95 2.52 50.28
CA ALA A 469 -33.05 3.08 51.63
C ALA A 469 -31.73 3.76 52.07
N TYR A 470 -30.58 3.21 51.65
CA TYR A 470 -29.29 3.83 51.88
C TYR A 470 -29.14 5.16 51.14
N ILE A 471 -29.44 5.18 49.84
CA ILE A 471 -29.43 6.39 49.01
C ILE A 471 -30.32 7.47 49.62
N ASP A 472 -31.55 7.12 50.01
CA ASP A 472 -32.53 8.07 50.56
C ASP A 472 -32.03 8.70 51.87
N GLN A 473 -31.44 7.90 52.77
CA GLN A 473 -30.93 8.41 54.04
C GLN A 473 -29.67 9.27 53.87
N VAL A 474 -28.76 8.92 52.97
CA VAL A 474 -27.58 9.74 52.66
C VAL A 474 -27.98 11.07 52.00
N ASN A 475 -28.95 11.04 51.08
CA ASN A 475 -29.47 12.26 50.47
C ASN A 475 -30.21 13.13 51.49
N ALA A 476 -30.96 12.56 52.43
CA ALA A 476 -31.58 13.32 53.51
C ALA A 476 -30.55 13.95 54.48
N GLN A 477 -29.39 13.31 54.67
CA GLN A 477 -28.29 13.84 55.48
C GLN A 477 -27.61 15.05 54.82
N GLY A 478 -27.59 15.14 53.49
CA GLY A 478 -26.85 16.17 52.78
C GLY A 478 -25.34 15.95 52.81
N LEU A 479 -24.87 14.72 52.60
CA LEU A 479 -23.45 14.35 52.68
C LEU A 479 -22.58 15.29 51.83
N CYS A 480 -21.60 15.93 52.48
CA CYS A 480 -20.71 16.94 51.88
C CYS A 480 -21.45 18.11 51.22
N GLY A 481 -22.65 18.47 51.72
CA GLY A 481 -23.49 19.52 51.16
C GLY A 481 -24.30 19.12 49.92
N PHE A 482 -24.35 17.83 49.59
CA PHE A 482 -25.00 17.30 48.39
C PHE A 482 -26.16 16.35 48.70
N PHE A 483 -27.17 16.32 47.81
CA PHE A 483 -28.48 15.68 48.02
C PHE A 483 -28.90 14.77 46.85
N ASP A 484 -28.00 14.51 45.91
CA ASP A 484 -28.21 13.81 44.65
C ASP A 484 -27.25 12.62 44.47
N TRP A 485 -26.86 12.00 45.60
CA TRP A 485 -26.09 10.77 45.62
C TRP A 485 -26.88 9.61 45.02
N ARG A 486 -26.17 8.73 44.31
CA ARG A 486 -26.74 7.55 43.67
C ARG A 486 -25.76 6.38 43.71
N LEU A 487 -26.25 5.20 43.34
CA LEU A 487 -25.36 4.10 42.99
C LEU A 487 -24.54 4.44 41.73
N PRO A 488 -23.28 4.01 41.68
CA PRO A 488 -22.44 4.14 40.50
C PRO A 488 -22.89 3.16 39.43
N SER A 489 -22.74 3.56 38.17
CA SER A 489 -22.72 2.60 37.08
C SER A 489 -21.50 1.69 37.21
N HIS A 490 -21.50 0.58 36.47
CA HIS A 490 -20.38 -0.36 36.47
C HIS A 490 -19.05 0.31 36.12
N THR A 491 -19.00 1.06 35.01
CA THR A 491 -17.77 1.72 34.56
C THR A 491 -17.27 2.79 35.54
N GLU A 492 -18.18 3.54 36.18
CA GLU A 492 -17.78 4.51 37.19
C GLU A 492 -17.14 3.82 38.39
N LEU A 493 -17.73 2.74 38.90
CA LEU A 493 -17.18 2.04 40.05
C LEU A 493 -15.85 1.35 39.70
N LEU A 494 -15.77 0.76 38.51
CA LEU A 494 -14.54 0.13 38.00
C LEU A 494 -13.40 1.14 37.84
N SER A 495 -13.71 2.39 37.52
CA SER A 495 -12.70 3.45 37.38
C SER A 495 -11.97 3.83 38.68
N LEU A 496 -12.38 3.31 39.84
CA LEU A 496 -11.62 3.45 41.08
C LEU A 496 -10.62 2.31 41.31
N VAL A 497 -10.71 1.22 40.55
CA VAL A 497 -9.89 0.02 40.76
C VAL A 497 -8.47 0.28 40.26
N HIS A 498 -7.50 0.15 41.16
CA HIS A 498 -6.07 0.28 40.88
C HIS A 498 -5.45 -1.10 40.58
N PHE A 499 -5.51 -1.55 39.33
CA PHE A 499 -4.99 -2.85 38.88
C PHE A 499 -3.47 -2.99 39.00
N GLY A 500 -2.72 -1.90 39.16
CA GLY A 500 -1.29 -1.95 39.47
C GLY A 500 -0.94 -2.39 40.90
N GLN A 501 -1.91 -2.52 41.81
CA GLN A 501 -1.67 -2.97 43.18
C GLN A 501 -1.66 -4.51 43.26
N SER A 502 -0.79 -5.06 44.09
CA SER A 502 -0.63 -6.53 44.26
C SER A 502 -1.42 -7.12 45.44
N GLN A 503 -2.00 -6.26 46.29
CA GLN A 503 -2.80 -6.68 47.44
C GLN A 503 -4.02 -5.78 47.55
N GLY A 504 -5.18 -6.38 47.80
CA GLY A 504 -6.42 -5.66 48.01
C GLY A 504 -6.47 -4.93 49.37
N PRO A 505 -7.38 -3.94 49.53
CA PRO A 505 -8.30 -3.43 48.49
C PRO A 505 -7.56 -2.66 47.38
N LEU A 506 -7.86 -2.97 46.12
CA LEU A 506 -7.26 -2.40 44.91
C LEU A 506 -7.82 -1.00 44.64
N VAL A 507 -7.57 -0.07 45.54
CA VAL A 507 -7.90 1.35 45.43
C VAL A 507 -6.78 2.19 46.02
N ASP A 508 -6.76 3.47 45.71
CA ASP A 508 -5.85 4.40 46.38
C ASP A 508 -6.23 4.53 47.88
N SER A 509 -5.46 3.86 48.74
CA SER A 509 -5.71 3.78 50.19
C SER A 509 -5.51 5.12 50.93
N GLU A 510 -4.81 6.07 50.31
CA GLU A 510 -4.66 7.42 50.86
C GLU A 510 -5.97 8.22 50.72
N TYR A 511 -6.80 7.90 49.73
CA TYR A 511 -8.08 8.57 49.48
C TYR A 511 -9.30 7.75 49.89
N PHE A 512 -9.16 6.42 49.90
CA PHE A 512 -10.20 5.47 50.27
C PHE A 512 -9.67 4.45 51.28
N PRO A 513 -9.34 4.86 52.52
CA PRO A 513 -8.74 3.99 53.53
C PRO A 513 -9.69 2.91 54.05
N ASP A 514 -11.01 3.18 54.04
CA ASP A 514 -12.02 2.36 54.71
C ASP A 514 -12.89 1.58 53.71
N MET A 515 -12.29 0.64 52.97
CA MET A 515 -13.01 -0.17 51.97
C MET A 515 -13.56 -1.50 52.49
N GLY A 516 -13.55 -1.70 53.81
CA GLY A 516 -14.05 -2.91 54.47
C GLY A 516 -12.95 -3.87 54.91
N SER A 517 -13.28 -4.76 55.84
CA SER A 517 -12.32 -5.74 56.36
C SER A 517 -11.97 -6.81 55.32
N ILE A 518 -10.68 -6.90 54.97
CA ILE A 518 -10.06 -7.93 54.12
C ILE A 518 -10.09 -9.35 54.72
N SER A 519 -10.68 -9.54 55.91
CA SER A 519 -10.86 -10.86 56.52
C SER A 519 -11.96 -11.71 55.88
N LEU A 520 -12.70 -11.17 54.90
CA LEU A 520 -13.73 -11.86 54.12
C LEU A 520 -13.18 -12.09 52.71
N ASP A 521 -13.31 -13.30 52.17
CA ASP A 521 -12.70 -13.70 50.90
C ASP A 521 -13.10 -12.81 49.69
N LEU A 522 -14.19 -12.03 49.80
CA LEU A 522 -14.72 -11.16 48.74
C LEU A 522 -15.18 -9.79 49.29
N LEU A 523 -14.72 -8.69 48.67
CA LEU A 523 -15.09 -7.31 48.95
C LEU A 523 -16.00 -6.73 47.85
N TRP A 524 -17.19 -7.31 47.69
CA TRP A 524 -18.18 -6.89 46.69
C TRP A 524 -18.82 -5.54 47.00
N TYR A 525 -18.94 -4.71 45.95
CA TYR A 525 -19.66 -3.44 45.95
C TYR A 525 -20.70 -3.38 44.84
N TRP A 526 -21.92 -2.99 45.18
CA TRP A 526 -23.03 -2.88 44.22
C TRP A 526 -22.83 -1.78 43.19
N THR A 527 -23.25 -2.07 41.96
CA THR A 527 -23.50 -1.07 40.91
C THR A 527 -25.01 -0.86 40.73
N SER A 528 -25.39 0.16 39.98
CA SER A 528 -26.79 0.43 39.59
C SER A 528 -27.32 -0.51 38.50
N LEU A 529 -26.48 -1.34 37.88
CA LEU A 529 -26.87 -2.10 36.69
C LEU A 529 -27.45 -3.48 37.05
N PRO A 530 -28.71 -3.79 36.69
CA PRO A 530 -29.23 -5.15 36.73
C PRO A 530 -28.56 -6.00 35.63
N ASN A 531 -28.52 -7.31 35.83
CA ASN A 531 -27.93 -8.26 34.88
C ASN A 531 -28.99 -9.25 34.36
N VAL A 532 -28.96 -9.61 33.08
CA VAL A 532 -29.99 -10.47 32.46
C VAL A 532 -29.87 -11.95 32.85
N ASP A 533 -28.74 -12.40 33.37
CA ASP A 533 -28.53 -13.78 33.80
C ASP A 533 -29.25 -14.08 35.13
N GLY A 534 -29.71 -15.32 35.26
CA GLY A 534 -30.57 -15.72 36.37
C GLY A 534 -32.02 -15.26 36.23
N VAL A 535 -32.51 -15.04 35.00
CA VAL A 535 -33.93 -14.81 34.75
C VAL A 535 -34.75 -16.01 35.22
N SER A 536 -35.80 -15.70 35.97
CA SER A 536 -36.84 -16.62 36.41
C SER A 536 -38.20 -16.08 35.99
N GLU A 537 -39.28 -16.77 36.35
CA GLU A 537 -40.66 -16.28 36.11
C GLU A 537 -40.92 -14.88 36.73
N ILE A 538 -40.13 -14.49 37.73
CA ILE A 538 -40.24 -13.20 38.42
C ILE A 538 -39.20 -12.16 37.97
N GLY A 539 -38.56 -12.36 36.82
CA GLY A 539 -37.59 -11.43 36.24
C GLY A 539 -36.12 -11.74 36.58
N SER A 540 -35.23 -10.79 36.28
CA SER A 540 -33.79 -10.89 36.50
C SER A 540 -33.46 -10.70 37.99
N GLN A 541 -32.92 -11.74 38.62
CA GLN A 541 -32.63 -11.75 40.05
C GLN A 541 -31.19 -11.33 40.39
N SER A 542 -30.39 -10.90 39.41
CA SER A 542 -28.97 -10.58 39.59
C SER A 542 -28.67 -9.12 39.25
N ALA A 543 -27.64 -8.57 39.89
CA ALA A 543 -27.10 -7.24 39.59
C ALA A 543 -25.56 -7.29 39.55
N TRP A 544 -24.95 -6.34 38.85
CA TRP A 544 -23.50 -6.26 38.74
C TRP A 544 -22.87 -5.70 40.01
N ALA A 545 -21.77 -6.32 40.44
CA ALA A 545 -20.93 -5.91 41.55
C ALA A 545 -19.45 -6.01 41.17
N ILE A 546 -18.62 -5.22 41.85
CA ILE A 546 -17.16 -5.24 41.68
C ILE A 546 -16.51 -5.63 43.01
N ASP A 547 -15.60 -6.60 42.97
CA ASP A 547 -14.81 -7.01 44.12
C ASP A 547 -13.54 -6.17 44.18
N PHE A 548 -13.48 -5.24 45.13
CA PHE A 548 -12.29 -4.41 45.31
C PHE A 548 -11.11 -5.18 45.88
N ASN A 549 -11.26 -6.42 46.36
CA ASN A 549 -10.11 -7.20 46.80
C ASN A 549 -9.29 -7.76 45.63
N SER A 550 -9.97 -8.18 44.55
CA SER A 550 -9.36 -8.83 43.39
C SER A 550 -9.44 -8.02 42.09
N GLY A 551 -10.29 -6.98 42.05
CA GLY A 551 -10.60 -6.21 40.84
C GLY A 551 -11.56 -6.91 39.87
N VAL A 552 -12.03 -8.11 40.23
CA VAL A 552 -12.97 -8.88 39.41
C VAL A 552 -14.38 -8.29 39.54
N ASP A 553 -15.08 -8.15 38.43
CA ASP A 553 -16.50 -7.88 38.41
C ASP A 553 -17.30 -9.17 38.19
N ASN A 554 -18.49 -9.23 38.77
CA ASN A 554 -19.41 -10.35 38.55
C ASN A 554 -20.86 -9.90 38.76
N PHE A 555 -21.81 -10.70 38.30
CA PHE A 555 -23.19 -10.55 38.71
C PHE A 555 -23.48 -11.50 39.88
N ILE A 556 -24.14 -10.96 40.90
CA ILE A 556 -24.53 -11.71 42.10
C ILE A 556 -26.01 -11.48 42.37
N LEU A 557 -26.62 -12.37 43.17
CA LEU A 557 -28.05 -12.30 43.46
C LEU A 557 -28.40 -11.01 44.19
N LYS A 558 -29.49 -10.35 43.79
CA LYS A 558 -29.99 -9.12 44.43
C LYS A 558 -30.34 -9.32 45.92
N SER A 559 -30.48 -10.57 46.38
CA SER A 559 -30.66 -10.96 47.79
C SER A 559 -29.36 -11.00 48.59
N SER A 560 -28.20 -10.99 47.95
CA SER A 560 -26.91 -10.97 48.63
C SER A 560 -26.70 -9.65 49.37
N GLU A 561 -26.16 -9.72 50.58
CA GLU A 561 -25.81 -8.54 51.37
C GLU A 561 -24.36 -8.15 51.06
N VAL A 562 -24.17 -7.02 50.36
CA VAL A 562 -22.83 -6.53 49.98
C VAL A 562 -22.72 -5.02 50.17
N ARG A 563 -21.52 -4.46 49.99
CA ARG A 563 -21.22 -3.06 50.30
C ARG A 563 -21.72 -2.13 49.20
N ILE A 564 -21.80 -0.85 49.52
CA ILE A 564 -22.18 0.22 48.60
C ILE A 564 -21.18 1.35 48.74
N LYS A 565 -20.76 1.97 47.63
CA LYS A 565 -20.07 3.26 47.61
C LYS A 565 -20.86 4.18 46.69
N LEU A 566 -21.39 5.28 47.24
CA LEU A 566 -22.20 6.21 46.47
C LEU A 566 -21.32 7.17 45.67
N VAL A 567 -21.88 7.62 44.55
CA VAL A 567 -21.26 8.60 43.65
C VAL A 567 -22.28 9.67 43.29
N ARG A 568 -21.77 10.83 42.89
CA ARG A 568 -22.53 11.88 42.22
C ARG A 568 -21.69 12.53 41.11
N ALA A 569 -22.37 13.25 40.22
CA ALA A 569 -21.68 14.10 39.26
C ALA A 569 -20.97 15.26 39.97
N GLY A 570 -19.80 15.65 39.48
CA GLY A 570 -19.09 16.84 39.96
C GLY A 570 -19.75 18.15 39.54
N ARG A 571 -19.17 19.24 40.02
CA ARG A 571 -19.56 20.60 39.69
C ARG A 571 -18.86 21.11 38.45
#